data_AF-A0A2H0Z4N6-F1
#
_entry.id   AF-A0A2H0Z4N6-F1
#
_cell.length_a   1.000
_cell.length_b   1.000
_cell.length_c   1.000
_cell.angle_alpha   90.00
_cell.angle_beta   90.00
_cell.angle_gamma   90.00
#
_symmetry.space_group_name_H-M   'P 1'
#
loop_
_entity.id
_entity.type
_entity.pdbx_description
1 polymer ?
#
loop_
_entity_poly.entity_id
_entity_poly.type
_entity_poly.pdbx_seq_one_letter_code
_entity_poly.pdbx_strand_id
1 'polypeptide(L)'
;MSESDSITIDPHKQGSVSYGAGAVLYKNEELRNIILNTAPYTYHKLDKPNIGMFSLEGSRSGATAAACYLTYKVIPPNNSGIGELLSQTILASQKFYEMIEQSENYDNLNYPDLDINCFFRRSVSKNISEVNERTKAIYNLLSVEAENPEFILSKFVLSPEITKIVLPEYENPGGKSLIALRAVFMKHWYAMDDFYYLKELIEVLELKAKQ
;
A
#
# COMPACT_ATOMS: atom_id res chain seq x y z
N MET A 1 17.13 5.40 7.09
CA MET A 1 16.16 5.40 8.22
C MET A 1 16.78 5.89 9.53
N SER A 2 18.00 5.48 9.91
CA SER A 2 18.65 5.88 11.18
C SER A 2 18.97 7.39 11.30
N GLU A 3 18.93 8.12 10.20
CA GLU A 3 19.17 9.56 10.16
C GLU A 3 17.92 10.39 10.50
N SER A 4 16.72 9.81 10.36
CA SER A 4 15.46 10.50 10.63
C SER A 4 15.26 10.76 12.13
N ASP A 5 14.74 11.94 12.49
CA ASP A 5 14.42 12.28 13.89
C ASP A 5 13.20 11.50 14.42
N SER A 6 12.27 11.15 13.52
CA SER A 6 11.14 10.28 13.83
C SER A 6 10.74 9.42 12.62
N ILE A 7 10.06 8.31 12.90
CA ILE A 7 9.56 7.35 11.90
C ILE A 7 8.12 7.01 12.25
N THR A 8 7.21 7.14 11.30
CA THR A 8 5.87 6.56 11.40
C THR A 8 5.88 5.17 10.77
N ILE A 9 5.29 4.20 11.47
CA ILE A 9 5.07 2.85 10.96
C ILE A 9 3.72 2.35 11.43
N ASP A 10 3.00 1.66 10.54
CA ASP A 10 1.70 1.09 10.88
C ASP A 10 1.79 -0.43 10.95
N PRO A 11 1.85 -1.02 12.16
CA PRO A 11 1.72 -2.47 12.33
C PRO A 11 0.50 -3.05 11.61
N HIS A 12 -0.60 -2.29 11.53
CA HIS A 12 -1.81 -2.74 10.86
C HIS A 12 -1.76 -2.71 9.33
N LYS A 13 -0.66 -2.24 8.74
CA LYS A 13 -0.40 -2.34 7.30
C LYS A 13 0.39 -3.62 7.04
N GLN A 14 1.70 -3.48 6.87
CA GLN A 14 2.57 -4.58 6.42
C GLN A 14 3.15 -5.35 7.62
N GLY A 15 2.77 -4.99 8.85
CA GLY A 15 3.21 -5.62 10.09
C GLY A 15 2.36 -6.81 10.55
N SER A 16 1.37 -7.25 9.77
CA SER A 16 0.49 -8.40 10.10
C SER A 16 -0.30 -8.24 11.41
N VAL A 17 -0.60 -7.00 11.82
CA VAL A 17 -1.49 -6.71 12.96
C VAL A 17 -2.87 -6.27 12.45
N SER A 18 -3.91 -6.51 13.22
CA SER A 18 -5.26 -5.99 12.92
C SER A 18 -5.32 -4.46 13.02
N TYR A 19 -6.31 -3.86 12.35
CA TYR A 19 -6.59 -2.42 12.40
C TYR A 19 -6.62 -1.83 13.80
N GLY A 20 -6.28 -0.54 13.89
CA GLY A 20 -6.19 0.22 15.14
C GLY A 20 -4.78 0.28 15.74
N ALA A 21 -3.78 -0.33 15.10
CA ALA A 21 -2.38 -0.26 15.52
C ALA A 21 -1.54 0.65 14.59
N GLY A 22 -1.25 1.87 15.03
CA GLY A 22 -0.25 2.76 14.44
C GLY A 22 0.89 3.02 15.44
N ALA A 23 2.06 3.45 14.96
CA ALA A 23 3.20 3.78 15.81
C ALA A 23 4.03 4.94 15.25
N VAL A 24 4.55 5.76 16.16
CA VAL A 24 5.62 6.73 15.90
C VAL A 24 6.81 6.37 16.77
N LEU A 25 7.99 6.33 16.16
CA LEU A 25 9.26 6.11 16.83
C LEU A 25 10.04 7.42 16.79
N TYR A 26 10.61 7.81 17.92
CA TYR A 26 11.50 8.95 18.02
C TYR A 26 12.94 8.46 18.17
N LYS A 27 13.86 9.07 17.42
CA LYS A 27 15.29 8.78 17.52
C LYS A 27 15.85 9.17 18.89
N ASN A 28 15.42 10.33 19.40
CA ASN A 28 15.71 10.79 20.75
C ASN A 28 14.39 10.89 21.53
N GLU A 29 14.34 10.27 22.70
CA GLU A 29 13.19 10.31 23.59
C GLU A 29 12.79 11.75 23.94
N GLU A 30 13.75 12.69 24.04
CA GLU A 30 13.48 14.10 24.35
C GLU A 30 12.52 14.78 23.36
N LEU A 31 12.44 14.30 22.11
CA LEU A 31 11.53 14.84 21.10
C LEU A 31 10.06 14.74 21.51
N ARG A 32 9.71 13.75 22.34
CA ARG A 32 8.34 13.59 22.84
C ARG A 32 7.95 14.66 23.86
N ASN A 33 8.91 15.40 24.43
CA ASN A 33 8.64 16.43 25.44
C ASN A 33 7.88 17.63 24.86
N ILE A 34 7.95 17.85 23.54
CA ILE A 34 7.19 18.91 22.86
C ILE A 34 5.67 18.66 22.97
N ILE A 35 5.25 17.39 23.05
CA ILE A 35 3.84 17.00 23.22
C ILE A 35 3.54 16.51 24.64
N LEU A 36 4.44 16.79 25.60
CA LEU A 36 4.22 16.46 27.00
C LEU A 36 2.99 17.20 27.50
N ASN A 37 1.99 16.44 27.94
CA ASN A 37 0.81 16.98 28.58
C ASN A 37 0.60 16.31 29.94
N THR A 38 0.53 17.12 30.99
CA THR A 38 0.32 16.66 32.37
C THR A 38 -1.04 17.11 32.86
N ALA A 39 -1.79 16.20 33.48
CA ALA A 39 -3.04 16.51 34.15
C ALA A 39 -2.94 16.07 35.62
N PRO A 40 -3.10 16.99 36.59
CA PRO A 40 -2.94 16.70 38.01
C PRO A 40 -3.99 15.73 38.57
N TYR A 41 -5.05 15.45 37.80
CA TYR A 41 -6.17 14.60 38.16
C TYR A 41 -6.11 13.17 37.58
N THR A 42 -5.10 12.84 36.77
CA THR A 42 -4.99 11.52 36.10
C THR A 42 -3.62 10.84 36.26
N TYR A 43 -2.56 11.58 36.57
CA TYR A 43 -1.20 11.05 36.63
C TYR A 43 -0.61 11.17 38.03
N HIS A 44 -0.97 10.22 38.91
CA HIS A 44 -0.61 10.25 40.34
C HIS A 44 0.62 9.40 40.71
N LYS A 45 1.10 8.57 39.79
CA LYS A 45 2.32 7.76 39.97
C LYS A 45 3.51 8.48 39.35
N LEU A 46 4.50 8.81 40.17
CA LEU A 46 5.73 9.52 39.77
C LEU A 46 6.89 8.57 39.46
N ASP A 47 6.73 7.29 39.81
CA ASP A 47 7.73 6.23 39.71
C ASP A 47 7.98 5.77 38.26
N LYS A 48 7.01 5.96 37.35
CA LYS A 48 7.18 5.82 35.90
C LYS A 48 6.27 6.80 35.17
N PRO A 49 6.74 7.48 34.11
CA PRO A 49 5.88 8.37 33.36
C PRO A 49 4.73 7.60 32.71
N ASN A 50 3.51 8.16 32.79
CA ASN A 50 2.36 7.58 32.12
C ASN A 50 2.49 7.81 30.61
N ILE A 51 2.41 6.74 29.81
CA ILE A 51 2.51 6.81 28.35
C ILE A 51 1.45 7.71 27.69
N GLY A 52 0.36 8.02 28.39
CA GLY A 52 -0.66 9.00 27.98
C GLY A 52 -0.14 10.44 27.94
N MET A 53 0.90 10.75 28.70
CA MET A 53 1.47 12.10 28.78
C MET A 53 2.22 12.51 27.51
N PHE A 54 2.60 11.54 26.67
CA PHE A 54 3.44 11.75 25.48
C PHE A 54 2.72 11.33 24.21
N SER A 55 1.42 11.60 24.14
CA SER A 55 0.53 11.16 23.07
C SER A 55 -0.42 12.29 22.71
N LEU A 56 -0.77 12.38 21.43
CA LEU A 56 -1.83 13.27 20.96
C LEU A 56 -3.23 12.73 21.34
N GLU A 57 -3.36 11.42 21.50
CA GLU A 57 -4.59 10.74 21.90
C GLU A 57 -4.68 10.53 23.42
N GLY A 58 -5.91 10.36 23.92
CA GLY A 58 -6.21 10.04 25.32
C GLY A 58 -6.29 8.54 25.61
N SER A 59 -7.48 8.06 26.00
CA SER A 59 -7.75 6.65 26.28
C SER A 59 -7.47 5.77 25.07
N ARG A 60 -6.68 4.71 25.25
CA ARG A 60 -6.25 3.79 24.19
C ARG A 60 -6.39 2.34 24.64
N SER A 61 -6.61 1.46 23.68
CA SER A 61 -6.80 0.03 23.95
C SER A 61 -5.47 -0.65 24.31
N GLY A 62 -5.36 -1.13 25.54
CA GLY A 62 -4.25 -2.01 25.94
C GLY A 62 -4.25 -3.34 25.15
N ALA A 63 -5.40 -3.77 24.64
CA ALA A 63 -5.50 -4.97 23.81
C ALA A 63 -4.78 -4.78 22.46
N THR A 64 -4.78 -3.57 21.88
CA THR A 64 -4.00 -3.28 20.67
C THR A 64 -2.50 -3.44 20.92
N ALA A 65 -2.01 -2.92 22.04
CA ALA A 65 -0.60 -3.08 22.42
C ALA A 65 -0.24 -4.56 22.66
N ALA A 66 -1.13 -5.32 23.31
CA ALA A 66 -0.95 -6.75 23.52
C ALA A 66 -0.96 -7.54 22.20
N ALA A 67 -1.86 -7.20 21.26
CA ALA A 67 -1.91 -7.81 19.93
C ALA A 67 -0.61 -7.58 19.15
N CYS A 68 -0.12 -6.33 19.08
CA CYS A 68 1.18 -6.03 18.48
C CYS A 68 2.31 -6.85 19.12
N TYR A 69 2.36 -6.87 20.46
CA TYR A 69 3.40 -7.59 21.19
C TYR A 69 3.38 -9.09 20.87
N LEU A 70 2.22 -9.74 20.95
CA LEU A 70 2.08 -11.17 20.69
C LEU A 70 2.40 -11.51 19.23
N THR A 71 1.90 -10.71 18.26
CA THR A 71 2.24 -10.88 16.84
C THR A 71 3.75 -10.88 16.64
N TYR A 72 4.46 -9.90 17.20
CA TYR A 72 5.91 -9.78 17.03
C TYR A 72 6.74 -10.71 17.92
N LYS A 73 6.12 -11.38 18.90
CA LYS A 73 6.75 -12.53 19.59
C LYS A 73 6.70 -13.80 18.76
N VAL A 74 5.65 -14.00 17.97
CA VAL A 74 5.49 -15.17 17.10
C VAL A 74 6.19 -14.95 15.76
N ILE A 75 6.07 -13.77 15.18
CA ILE A 75 6.63 -13.38 13.89
C ILE A 75 7.49 -12.13 14.09
N PRO A 76 8.78 -12.29 14.43
CA PRO A 76 9.63 -11.15 14.79
C PRO A 76 9.75 -10.12 13.65
N PRO A 77 9.85 -8.81 13.97
CA PRO A 77 10.02 -7.74 12.98
C PRO A 77 11.49 -7.66 12.53
N ASN A 78 12.00 -8.76 11.99
CA ASN A 78 13.34 -8.90 11.45
C ASN A 78 13.32 -9.83 10.22
N ASN A 79 14.48 -10.12 9.66
CA ASN A 79 14.60 -10.92 8.43
C ASN A 79 14.06 -12.35 8.57
N SER A 80 14.07 -12.94 9.77
CA SER A 80 13.60 -14.31 10.00
C SER A 80 12.11 -14.40 10.38
N GLY A 81 11.37 -13.28 10.29
CA GLY A 81 9.95 -13.22 10.61
C GLY A 81 9.19 -12.43 9.56
N ILE A 82 8.76 -11.21 9.91
CA ILE A 82 8.03 -10.32 8.99
C ILE A 82 8.84 -10.08 7.70
N GLY A 83 10.17 -9.98 7.79
CA GLY A 83 11.02 -9.80 6.62
C GLY A 83 10.90 -10.93 5.59
N GLU A 84 10.74 -12.18 6.03
CA GLU A 84 10.51 -13.32 5.14
C GLU A 84 9.17 -13.18 4.41
N LEU A 85 8.09 -12.83 5.13
CA LEU A 85 6.78 -12.59 4.54
C LEU A 85 6.80 -11.43 3.53
N LEU A 86 7.46 -10.32 3.86
CA LEU A 86 7.56 -9.16 2.98
C LEU A 86 8.45 -9.43 1.76
N SER A 87 9.45 -10.31 1.87
CA SER A 87 10.23 -10.70 0.69
C SER A 87 9.35 -11.37 -0.37
N GLN A 88 8.38 -12.19 0.04
CA GLN A 88 7.41 -12.82 -0.87
C GLN A 88 6.45 -11.80 -1.50
N THR A 89 6.03 -10.76 -0.76
CA THR A 89 5.16 -9.71 -1.31
C THR A 89 5.88 -8.86 -2.36
N ILE A 90 7.16 -8.56 -2.13
CA ILE A 90 8.02 -7.86 -3.10
C ILE A 90 8.25 -8.73 -4.34
N LEU A 91 8.57 -10.03 -4.16
CA LEU A 91 8.73 -10.96 -5.28
C LEU A 91 7.46 -11.06 -6.14
N ALA A 92 6.29 -11.14 -5.52
CA ALA A 92 5.02 -11.12 -6.24
C ALA A 92 4.81 -9.83 -7.04
N SER A 93 5.14 -8.67 -6.45
CA SER A 93 5.01 -7.38 -7.11
C SER A 93 5.95 -7.22 -8.31
N GLN A 94 7.20 -7.66 -8.18
CA GLN A 94 8.17 -7.68 -9.26
C GLN A 94 7.72 -8.63 -10.37
N LYS A 95 7.22 -9.82 -10.02
CA LYS A 95 6.74 -10.79 -11.01
C LYS A 95 5.52 -10.28 -11.76
N PHE A 96 4.58 -9.66 -11.07
CA PHE A 96 3.42 -9.04 -11.70
C PHE A 96 3.83 -7.91 -12.67
N TYR A 97 4.80 -7.07 -12.28
CA TYR A 97 5.35 -6.04 -13.17
C TYR A 97 5.89 -6.65 -14.48
N GLU A 98 6.69 -7.71 -14.41
CA GLU A 98 7.21 -8.42 -15.59
C GLU A 98 6.09 -8.97 -16.49
N MET A 99 5.03 -9.52 -15.90
CA MET A 99 3.90 -10.04 -16.65
C MET A 99 3.13 -8.92 -17.36
N ILE A 100 3.00 -7.75 -16.73
CA ILE A 100 2.41 -6.57 -17.38
C ILE A 100 3.32 -6.03 -18.50
N GLU A 101 4.64 -6.03 -18.34
CA GLU A 101 5.56 -5.64 -19.43
C GLU A 101 5.42 -6.54 -20.66
N GLN A 102 5.09 -7.82 -20.46
CA GLN A 102 4.84 -8.79 -21.54
C GLN A 102 3.43 -8.66 -22.15
N SER A 103 2.55 -7.86 -21.55
CA SER A 103 1.19 -7.66 -22.04
C SER A 103 1.16 -6.75 -23.28
N GLU A 104 0.35 -7.13 -24.26
CA GLU A 104 0.02 -6.26 -25.40
C GLU A 104 -1.03 -5.18 -25.03
N ASN A 105 -1.70 -5.37 -23.89
CA ASN A 105 -2.90 -4.66 -23.49
C ASN A 105 -2.69 -3.65 -22.35
N TYR A 106 -1.64 -3.81 -21.57
CA TYR A 106 -1.39 -2.98 -20.39
C TYR A 106 0.01 -2.39 -20.42
N ASP A 107 0.15 -1.22 -19.82
CA ASP A 107 1.43 -0.58 -19.55
C ASP A 107 1.59 -0.37 -18.05
N ASN A 108 2.79 -0.61 -17.53
CA ASN A 108 3.12 -0.22 -16.16
C ASN A 108 3.26 1.31 -16.06
N LEU A 109 2.82 1.87 -14.93
CA LEU A 109 3.06 3.27 -14.61
C LEU A 109 4.49 3.50 -14.11
N ASN A 110 5.01 2.58 -13.30
CA ASN A 110 6.35 2.63 -12.74
C ASN A 110 6.81 1.22 -12.34
N TYR A 111 8.13 1.02 -12.27
CA TYR A 111 8.71 -0.15 -11.61
C TYR A 111 8.38 -0.11 -10.10
N PRO A 112 7.96 -1.22 -9.49
CA PRO A 112 7.61 -1.22 -8.07
C PRO A 112 8.87 -1.28 -7.19
N ASP A 113 9.03 -0.30 -6.30
CA ASP A 113 10.06 -0.35 -5.25
C ASP A 113 9.70 -1.32 -4.11
N LEU A 114 8.39 -1.57 -3.91
CA LEU A 114 7.81 -2.40 -2.85
C LEU A 114 6.67 -3.27 -3.42
N ASP A 115 5.56 -3.46 -2.69
CA ASP A 115 4.49 -4.41 -2.99
C ASP A 115 3.24 -3.78 -3.64
N ILE A 116 3.40 -2.61 -4.29
CA ILE A 116 2.31 -1.87 -4.95
C ILE A 116 2.65 -1.66 -6.42
N ASN A 117 1.78 -2.17 -7.29
CA ASN A 117 1.87 -1.97 -8.74
C ASN A 117 0.76 -1.03 -9.20
N CYS A 118 1.14 -0.03 -10.00
CA CYS A 118 0.23 0.84 -10.71
C CYS A 118 0.41 0.61 -12.21
N PHE A 119 -0.68 0.36 -12.93
CA PHE A 119 -0.68 0.04 -14.36
C PHE A 119 -1.98 0.49 -15.00
N PHE A 120 -2.03 0.62 -16.32
CA PHE A 120 -3.22 1.13 -17.02
C PHE A 120 -3.42 0.43 -18.36
N ARG A 121 -4.62 0.55 -18.93
CA ARG A 121 -4.88 0.03 -20.29
C ARG A 121 -4.12 0.88 -21.30
N ARG A 122 -3.27 0.22 -22.10
CA ARG A 122 -2.48 0.83 -23.16
C ARG A 122 -3.39 1.62 -24.12
N SER A 123 -2.98 2.85 -24.44
CA SER A 123 -3.65 3.72 -25.40
C SER A 123 -2.89 3.74 -26.71
N VAL A 124 -3.62 3.64 -27.82
CA VAL A 124 -3.02 3.72 -29.17
C VAL A 124 -2.66 5.16 -29.51
N SER A 125 -3.51 6.12 -29.10
CA SER A 125 -3.32 7.55 -29.39
C SER A 125 -2.40 8.28 -28.40
N LYS A 126 -1.93 7.59 -27.35
CA LYS A 126 -1.24 8.19 -26.20
C LYS A 126 -2.02 9.37 -25.60
N ASN A 127 -3.34 9.28 -25.56
CA ASN A 127 -4.20 10.32 -24.99
C ASN A 127 -4.71 9.92 -23.62
N ILE A 128 -4.56 10.80 -22.61
CA ILE A 128 -4.99 10.52 -21.24
C ILE A 128 -6.51 10.27 -21.11
N SER A 129 -7.33 10.89 -21.97
CA SER A 129 -8.77 10.59 -21.98
C SER A 129 -9.05 9.16 -22.41
N GLU A 130 -8.35 8.67 -23.43
CA GLU A 130 -8.49 7.28 -23.91
C GLU A 130 -8.01 6.29 -22.85
N VAL A 131 -6.83 6.54 -22.24
CA VAL A 131 -6.30 5.71 -21.14
C VAL A 131 -7.32 5.60 -20.02
N ASN A 132 -7.88 6.72 -19.60
CA ASN A 132 -8.87 6.76 -18.52
C ASN A 132 -10.13 5.99 -18.85
N GLU A 133 -10.67 6.16 -20.06
CA GLU A 133 -11.87 5.46 -20.50
C GLU A 133 -11.65 3.94 -20.47
N ARG A 134 -10.58 3.47 -21.10
CA ARG A 134 -10.23 2.05 -21.19
C ARG A 134 -9.91 1.45 -19.82
N THR A 135 -9.17 2.17 -18.99
CA THR A 135 -8.80 1.71 -17.64
C THR A 135 -10.03 1.64 -16.73
N LYS A 136 -10.93 2.63 -16.79
CA LYS A 136 -12.20 2.60 -16.05
C LYS A 136 -13.08 1.42 -16.45
N ALA A 137 -13.13 1.08 -17.74
CA ALA A 137 -13.88 -0.08 -18.20
C ALA A 137 -13.42 -1.37 -17.50
N ILE A 138 -12.10 -1.57 -17.37
CA ILE A 138 -11.55 -2.71 -16.62
C ILE A 138 -11.84 -2.61 -15.12
N TYR A 139 -11.64 -1.43 -14.50
CA TYR A 139 -11.93 -1.23 -13.09
C TYR A 139 -13.39 -1.56 -12.74
N ASN A 140 -14.35 -1.17 -13.58
CA ASN A 140 -15.76 -1.43 -13.35
C ASN A 140 -16.10 -2.93 -13.37
N LEU A 141 -15.27 -3.76 -14.02
CA LEU A 141 -15.44 -5.22 -14.07
C LEU A 141 -14.69 -5.93 -12.93
N LEU A 142 -13.62 -5.33 -12.41
CA LEU A 142 -12.70 -5.94 -11.44
C LEU A 142 -12.55 -5.08 -10.18
N SER A 143 -13.66 -4.59 -9.64
CA SER A 143 -13.67 -3.83 -8.39
C SER A 143 -14.86 -4.21 -7.52
N VAL A 144 -14.90 -3.66 -6.30
CA VAL A 144 -16.03 -3.83 -5.37
C VAL A 144 -17.36 -3.30 -5.91
N GLU A 145 -17.33 -2.53 -7.01
CA GLU A 145 -18.53 -2.01 -7.67
C GLU A 145 -19.14 -3.04 -8.64
N ALA A 146 -18.38 -4.07 -9.03
CA ALA A 146 -18.87 -5.17 -9.85
C ALA A 146 -19.71 -6.16 -9.02
N GLU A 147 -20.72 -6.78 -9.64
CA GLU A 147 -21.62 -7.71 -8.94
C GLU A 147 -20.91 -8.99 -8.48
N ASN A 148 -20.10 -9.61 -9.35
CA ASN A 148 -19.35 -10.83 -9.07
C ASN A 148 -17.95 -10.76 -9.71
N PRO A 149 -17.05 -9.88 -9.24
CA PRO A 149 -15.71 -9.76 -9.80
C PRO A 149 -14.87 -11.00 -9.48
N GLU A 150 -14.15 -11.53 -10.47
CA GLU A 150 -13.15 -12.59 -10.26
C GLU A 150 -11.97 -12.09 -9.41
N PHE A 151 -11.60 -10.82 -9.59
CA PHE A 151 -10.56 -10.13 -8.82
C PHE A 151 -10.98 -8.70 -8.49
N ILE A 152 -10.45 -8.17 -7.39
CA ILE A 152 -10.71 -6.80 -6.94
C ILE A 152 -9.42 -5.98 -7.00
N LEU A 153 -9.46 -4.92 -7.80
CA LEU A 153 -8.41 -3.91 -7.96
C LEU A 153 -8.88 -2.56 -7.41
N SER A 154 -7.90 -1.74 -7.02
CA SER A 154 -8.13 -0.35 -6.63
C SER A 154 -7.73 0.61 -7.76
N LYS A 155 -8.00 1.92 -7.58
CA LYS A 155 -7.51 2.96 -8.48
C LYS A 155 -6.39 3.75 -7.82
N PHE A 156 -5.48 4.26 -8.66
CA PHE A 156 -4.59 5.36 -8.32
C PHE A 156 -4.86 6.52 -9.27
N VAL A 157 -5.12 7.71 -8.72
CA VAL A 157 -5.52 8.89 -9.49
C VAL A 157 -4.44 9.95 -9.35
N LEU A 158 -3.85 10.33 -10.47
CA LEU A 158 -2.76 11.29 -10.55
C LEU A 158 -3.27 12.63 -11.07
N SER A 159 -2.77 13.72 -10.51
CA SER A 159 -3.07 15.05 -11.03
C SER A 159 -2.45 15.24 -12.42
N PRO A 160 -2.97 16.17 -13.25
CA PRO A 160 -2.40 16.46 -14.56
C PRO A 160 -0.92 16.84 -14.51
N GLU A 161 -0.49 17.55 -13.47
CA GLU A 161 0.89 18.01 -13.28
C GLU A 161 1.84 16.84 -13.08
N ILE A 162 1.48 15.89 -12.21
CA ILE A 162 2.30 14.68 -12.00
C ILE A 162 2.24 13.78 -13.23
N THR A 163 1.07 13.66 -13.86
CA THR A 163 0.89 12.87 -15.09
C THR A 163 1.88 13.30 -16.17
N LYS A 164 2.08 14.60 -16.36
CA LYS A 164 3.05 15.14 -17.33
C LYS A 164 4.51 14.77 -17.01
N ILE A 165 4.83 14.54 -15.74
CA ILE A 165 6.18 14.12 -15.32
C ILE A 165 6.37 12.63 -15.56
N VAL A 166 5.37 11.80 -15.24
CA VAL A 166 5.49 10.34 -15.31
C VAL A 166 5.24 9.77 -16.71
N LEU A 167 4.40 10.43 -17.51
CA LEU A 167 4.06 10.06 -18.88
C LEU A 167 4.21 11.29 -19.81
N PRO A 168 5.43 11.83 -19.98
CA PRO A 168 5.66 13.06 -20.74
C PRO A 168 5.29 12.95 -22.23
N GLU A 169 5.21 11.73 -22.76
CA GLU A 169 4.85 11.43 -24.15
C GLU A 169 3.34 11.30 -24.38
N TYR A 170 2.51 11.41 -23.33
CA TYR A 170 1.06 11.35 -23.44
C TYR A 170 0.44 12.74 -23.53
N GLU A 171 -0.50 12.90 -24.47
CA GLU A 171 -1.26 14.13 -24.65
C GLU A 171 -2.42 14.23 -23.64
N ASN A 172 -2.59 15.43 -23.07
CA ASN A 172 -3.68 15.72 -22.13
C ASN A 172 -4.31 17.10 -22.37
N PRO A 173 -4.89 17.36 -23.56
CA PRO A 173 -5.46 18.67 -23.89
C PRO A 173 -6.60 19.09 -22.95
N GLY A 174 -7.31 18.12 -22.36
CA GLY A 174 -8.40 18.37 -21.42
C GLY A 174 -7.97 18.58 -19.97
N GLY A 175 -6.67 18.52 -19.65
CA GLY A 175 -6.17 18.68 -18.28
C GLY A 175 -6.79 17.69 -17.29
N LYS A 176 -7.05 16.45 -17.72
CA LYS A 176 -7.70 15.43 -16.88
C LYS A 176 -6.68 14.73 -15.98
N SER A 177 -7.11 14.33 -14.79
CA SER A 177 -6.35 13.39 -13.97
C SER A 177 -6.16 12.06 -14.69
N LEU A 178 -4.99 11.43 -14.60
CA LEU A 178 -4.78 10.06 -15.04
C LEU A 178 -5.32 9.09 -14.00
N ILE A 179 -5.93 8.00 -14.47
CA ILE A 179 -6.43 6.90 -13.65
C ILE A 179 -5.67 5.65 -14.05
N ALA A 180 -4.96 5.07 -13.09
CA ALA A 180 -4.33 3.76 -13.18
C ALA A 180 -5.09 2.75 -12.30
N LEU A 181 -5.05 1.48 -12.69
CA LEU A 181 -5.34 0.37 -11.80
C LEU A 181 -4.20 0.24 -10.79
N ARG A 182 -4.55 -0.14 -9.56
CA ARG A 182 -3.61 -0.33 -8.45
C ARG A 182 -3.85 -1.69 -7.80
N ALA A 183 -2.83 -2.53 -7.86
CA ALA A 183 -2.74 -3.80 -7.16
C ALA A 183 -1.79 -3.69 -5.96
N VAL A 184 -2.14 -4.33 -4.85
CA VAL A 184 -1.33 -4.37 -3.62
C VAL A 184 -1.16 -5.82 -3.21
N PHE A 185 0.05 -6.35 -3.31
CA PHE A 185 0.32 -7.76 -3.08
C PHE A 185 0.70 -8.03 -1.63
N MET A 186 -0.18 -7.74 -0.68
CA MET A 186 0.10 -7.89 0.76
C MET A 186 0.17 -9.34 1.26
N LYS A 187 -0.20 -10.31 0.42
CA LYS A 187 -0.31 -11.72 0.81
C LYS A 187 0.88 -12.50 0.25
N HIS A 188 1.64 -13.12 1.14
CA HIS A 188 2.83 -13.90 0.77
C HIS A 188 2.53 -15.04 -0.22
N TRP A 189 1.30 -15.57 -0.23
CA TRP A 189 0.90 -16.64 -1.14
C TRP A 189 0.72 -16.20 -2.60
N TYR A 190 0.79 -14.91 -2.93
CA TYR A 190 0.88 -14.48 -4.34
C TYR A 190 2.18 -14.95 -5.02
N ALA A 191 3.24 -15.23 -4.26
CA ALA A 191 4.49 -15.78 -4.77
C ALA A 191 4.58 -17.32 -4.68
N MET A 192 3.59 -17.96 -4.06
CA MET A 192 3.53 -19.42 -3.91
C MET A 192 3.02 -20.10 -5.19
N ASP A 193 3.20 -21.42 -5.27
CA ASP A 193 2.69 -22.27 -6.36
C ASP A 193 3.03 -21.73 -7.76
N ASP A 194 4.28 -21.30 -7.93
CA ASP A 194 4.77 -20.69 -9.18
C ASP A 194 3.88 -19.52 -9.64
N PHE A 195 3.56 -18.62 -8.71
CA PHE A 195 2.78 -17.40 -8.96
C PHE A 195 1.39 -17.66 -9.56
N TYR A 196 0.75 -18.77 -9.17
CA TYR A 196 -0.54 -19.22 -9.70
C TYR A 196 -1.59 -18.10 -9.77
N TYR A 197 -1.86 -17.44 -8.64
CA TYR A 197 -2.87 -16.37 -8.57
C TYR A 197 -2.52 -15.12 -9.39
N LEU A 198 -1.22 -14.82 -9.60
CA LEU A 198 -0.82 -13.72 -10.46
C LEU A 198 -1.08 -14.06 -11.93
N LYS A 199 -0.81 -15.31 -12.33
CA LYS A 199 -1.12 -15.80 -13.68
C LYS A 199 -2.62 -15.76 -13.94
N GLU A 200 -3.44 -16.23 -13.00
CA GLU A 200 -4.91 -16.12 -13.11
C GLU A 200 -5.37 -14.66 -13.24
N LEU A 201 -4.80 -13.73 -12.45
CA LEU A 201 -5.13 -12.31 -12.54
C LEU A 201 -4.80 -11.75 -13.93
N ILE A 202 -3.63 -12.09 -14.49
CA ILE A 202 -3.22 -11.66 -15.83
C ILE A 202 -4.16 -12.24 -16.89
N GLU A 203 -4.50 -13.52 -16.82
CA GLU A 203 -5.46 -14.15 -17.75
C GLU A 203 -6.82 -13.45 -17.72
N VAL A 204 -7.33 -13.13 -16.53
CA VAL A 204 -8.57 -12.38 -16.37
C VAL A 204 -8.45 -10.98 -16.97
N LEU A 205 -7.36 -10.24 -16.68
CA LEU A 205 -7.12 -8.92 -17.25
C LEU A 205 -7.12 -8.96 -18.79
N GLU A 206 -6.38 -9.90 -19.39
CA GLU A 206 -6.31 -10.07 -20.84
C GLU A 206 -7.66 -10.47 -21.46
N LEU A 207 -8.47 -11.26 -20.76
CA LEU A 207 -9.81 -11.63 -21.20
C LEU A 207 -10.75 -10.42 -21.19
N LYS A 208 -10.78 -9.65 -20.09
CA LYS A 208 -11.63 -8.44 -19.97
C LYS A 208 -11.18 -7.34 -20.93
N ALA A 209 -9.89 -7.28 -21.27
CA ALA A 209 -9.35 -6.33 -22.25
C ALA A 209 -9.89 -6.52 -23.68
N LYS A 210 -10.45 -7.69 -24.00
CA LYS A 210 -11.02 -8.04 -25.31
C LYS A 210 -12.53 -7.80 -25.42
N GLN A 211 -13.20 -7.50 -24.31
CA GLN A 211 -14.62 -7.16 -24.23
C GLN A 211 -14.83 -5.68 -24.54
#